data_AF-B0BCJ4-F1
#
_entry.id   AF-B0BCJ4-F1
#
_cell.length_a   1.000
_cell.length_b   1.000
_cell.length_c   1.000
_cell.angle_alpha   90.00
_cell.angle_beta   90.00
_cell.angle_gamma   90.00
#
_symmetry.space_group_name_H-M   'P 1'
#
loop_
_entity.id
_entity.type
_entity.pdbx_description
1 polymer ?
#
loop_
_entity_poly.entity_id
_entity_poly.type
_entity_poly.pdbx_seq_one_letter_code
_entity_poly.pdbx_strand_id
1 'polypeptide(L)'
;MATTVKSRFPLLLFLGIIFLASVCVTYANYDEGSETRVPGQRERGRQEGEKEEKRHGEWRPSYEKEEDEEEKQKYRYQREKKEQKEVQPGCERWEREEDEEQVDEEWRGSQRREDPEERARLRHREERTKRDRRHQREGEEEERSSQSQEHRNPFLFKSNKFLTLFENENGHIRRLQRFDKRSDLFENLQNYRLVEYRAKPHTIFLPQHIDADLILVVLNGKAILTVLSPNDRNSYNLERGDTIKIPAGTTSYLVNQDDEEDLRVVDFVIPVNRPGKFEAFGLSENKNQYLRGFSKNILEASLNTKYETIEKVLLEEQEKKPQQLRDRKRRQQGEERDAIIKVSREQIEELRKLAKSSSKKSLPSEFEPFNLRSHKPEYSNKFGKLFEITPEKKYPQLQDLDILVSCVEINKGALMLPHYNSRAIVVLLVNEGKGNLELLGLKNEQQEREDRKERNNEVQRYEARLSPGDVVIIPAGHPVAITASSNLNLLAFGINAENNQRNFLSGSDDN
;
A
#
# COMPACT_ATOMS: atom_id res chain seq x y z
N MET A 1 24.13 37.38 21.84
CA MET A 1 22.82 37.66 21.20
C MET A 1 22.59 36.59 20.14
N ALA A 2 21.46 35.89 20.13
CA ALA A 2 21.19 34.83 19.16
C ALA A 2 20.13 35.27 18.16
N THR A 3 20.49 35.36 16.88
CA THR A 3 19.58 35.71 15.78
C THR A 3 18.82 34.48 15.31
N THR A 4 17.55 34.37 15.68
CA THR A 4 16.66 33.29 15.28
C THR A 4 16.26 33.44 13.80
N VAL A 5 17.00 32.76 12.93
CA VAL A 5 16.66 32.66 11.50
C VAL A 5 15.36 31.85 11.36
N LYS A 6 14.23 32.56 11.18
CA LYS A 6 12.94 31.93 10.89
C LYS A 6 13.02 31.15 9.57
N SER A 7 12.61 29.88 9.61
CA SER A 7 12.57 29.01 8.44
C SER A 7 11.73 29.62 7.31
N ARG A 8 12.33 29.74 6.12
CA ARG A 8 11.65 30.13 4.86
C ARG A 8 11.42 28.94 3.92
N PHE A 9 11.68 27.72 4.41
CA PHE A 9 11.64 26.46 3.64
C PHE A 9 10.37 26.22 2.82
N PRO A 10 9.13 26.35 3.37
CA PRO A 10 7.91 26.00 2.62
C PRO A 10 7.66 26.90 1.40
N LEU A 11 8.27 28.10 1.36
CA LEU A 11 8.11 29.04 0.26
C LEU A 11 8.90 28.62 -1.00
N LEU A 12 10.06 27.96 -0.84
CA LEU A 12 10.91 27.55 -1.96
C LEU A 12 10.34 26.34 -2.71
N LEU A 13 9.76 25.38 -1.98
CA LEU A 13 9.09 24.23 -2.58
C LEU A 13 7.82 24.67 -3.34
N PHE A 14 7.06 25.62 -2.79
CA PHE A 14 5.98 26.31 -3.52
C PHE A 14 6.48 27.06 -4.77
N LEU A 15 7.60 27.78 -4.66
CA LEU A 15 8.23 28.46 -5.80
C LEU A 15 8.63 27.48 -6.91
N GLY A 16 9.17 26.29 -6.58
CA GLY A 16 9.46 25.24 -7.57
C GLY A 16 8.20 24.74 -8.29
N ILE A 17 7.11 24.50 -7.56
CA ILE A 17 5.80 24.12 -8.12
C ILE A 17 5.23 25.23 -9.02
N ILE A 18 5.43 26.50 -8.67
CA ILE A 18 5.04 27.66 -9.49
C ILE A 18 5.96 27.82 -10.71
N PHE A 19 7.25 27.51 -10.60
CA PHE A 19 8.21 27.64 -11.70
C PHE A 19 7.93 26.63 -12.82
N LEU A 20 7.54 25.40 -12.46
CA LEU A 20 7.08 24.39 -13.42
C LEU A 20 5.89 24.89 -14.26
N ALA A 21 4.90 25.55 -13.64
CA ALA A 21 3.79 26.16 -14.37
C ALA A 21 4.23 27.33 -15.27
N SER A 22 5.24 28.10 -14.86
CA SER A 22 5.76 29.24 -15.63
C SER A 22 6.48 28.81 -16.92
N VAL A 23 7.28 27.74 -16.86
CA VAL A 23 8.07 27.26 -18.00
C VAL A 23 7.19 26.64 -19.10
N CYS A 24 6.05 26.03 -18.77
CA CYS A 24 5.15 25.51 -19.79
C CYS A 24 4.52 26.61 -20.67
N VAL A 25 4.22 27.78 -20.09
CA VAL A 25 3.58 28.90 -20.80
C VAL A 25 4.52 29.56 -21.81
N THR A 26 5.83 29.56 -21.56
CA THR A 26 6.80 30.29 -22.41
C THR A 26 7.27 29.54 -23.66
N TYR A 27 7.06 28.22 -23.75
CA TYR A 27 7.49 27.42 -24.91
C TYR A 27 6.43 27.29 -26.02
N ALA A 28 5.21 27.79 -25.82
CA ALA A 28 4.09 27.62 -26.77
C ALA A 28 4.06 28.61 -27.95
N ASN A 29 5.16 29.34 -28.23
CA ASN A 29 5.26 30.30 -29.34
C ASN A 29 6.60 30.17 -30.08
N TYR A 30 6.72 29.21 -31.00
CA TYR A 30 7.47 29.32 -32.25
C TYR A 30 6.99 28.27 -33.28
N ASP A 31 7.36 28.46 -34.54
CA ASP A 31 6.48 28.20 -35.68
C ASP A 31 6.82 26.95 -36.54
N GLU A 32 6.03 26.73 -37.59
CA GLU A 32 5.98 25.54 -38.45
C GLU A 32 7.30 25.11 -39.15
N GLY A 33 7.45 23.78 -39.32
CA GLY A 33 7.80 23.20 -40.64
C GLY A 33 9.23 22.70 -40.90
N SER A 34 9.42 21.36 -40.92
CA SER A 34 10.08 20.62 -42.02
C SER A 34 10.26 19.11 -41.72
N GLU A 35 10.15 18.26 -42.76
CA GLU A 35 10.59 16.85 -42.74
C GLU A 35 12.10 16.78 -43.07
N THR A 36 12.91 15.77 -42.71
CA THR A 36 12.83 14.37 -43.20
C THR A 36 14.02 13.52 -42.68
N ARG A 37 13.92 12.18 -42.86
CA ARG A 37 14.99 11.16 -43.04
C ARG A 37 15.67 10.51 -41.82
N VAL A 38 15.96 9.22 -42.03
CA VAL A 38 16.54 8.23 -41.09
C VAL A 38 17.82 7.65 -41.68
N PRO A 39 18.85 7.41 -40.85
CA PRO A 39 19.70 6.22 -40.94
C PRO A 39 19.72 5.46 -39.59
N GLY A 40 20.08 4.18 -39.48
CA GLY A 40 20.51 3.21 -40.49
C GLY A 40 21.36 2.12 -39.80
N GLN A 41 20.91 0.86 -39.78
CA GLN A 41 21.57 -0.23 -39.03
C GLN A 41 22.93 -0.64 -39.61
N ARG A 42 23.82 -1.16 -38.74
CA ARG A 42 24.90 -2.09 -39.12
C ARG A 42 25.20 -3.09 -38.01
N GLU A 43 25.40 -4.35 -38.39
CA GLU A 43 25.78 -5.44 -37.49
C GLU A 43 27.28 -5.82 -37.62
N ARG A 44 27.80 -6.41 -36.54
CA ARG A 44 28.78 -7.52 -36.43
C ARG A 44 29.99 -7.62 -37.40
N GLY A 45 31.16 -7.77 -36.79
CA GLY A 45 32.27 -8.60 -37.29
C GLY A 45 32.74 -9.57 -36.19
N ARG A 46 33.28 -10.75 -36.55
CA ARG A 46 33.76 -11.80 -35.63
C ARG A 46 34.89 -12.63 -36.26
N GLN A 47 36.00 -12.80 -35.52
CA GLN A 47 37.11 -13.77 -35.66
C GLN A 47 37.88 -13.70 -34.31
N GLU A 48 38.33 -14.73 -33.58
CA GLU A 48 38.68 -16.16 -33.77
C GLU A 48 40.17 -16.47 -34.11
N GLY A 49 40.73 -17.46 -33.38
CA GLY A 49 42.14 -17.90 -33.33
C GLY A 49 42.78 -17.67 -31.93
N GLU A 50 43.06 -18.67 -31.07
CA GLU A 50 44.10 -19.74 -31.12
C GLU A 50 45.54 -19.21 -30.86
N LYS A 51 46.47 -19.80 -30.07
CA LYS A 51 46.78 -21.17 -29.55
C LYS A 51 47.91 -21.04 -28.44
N GLU A 52 48.41 -21.99 -27.62
CA GLU A 52 48.13 -23.42 -27.32
C GLU A 52 48.75 -23.88 -25.94
N GLU A 53 48.03 -24.70 -25.14
CA GLU A 53 48.44 -25.94 -24.40
C GLU A 53 49.74 -26.06 -23.53
N LYS A 54 49.60 -26.53 -22.25
CA LYS A 54 50.26 -27.77 -21.70
C LYS A 54 49.85 -28.25 -20.29
N ARG A 55 50.15 -29.55 -20.06
CA ARG A 55 49.81 -30.49 -18.95
C ARG A 55 50.61 -30.21 -17.65
N HIS A 56 50.46 -30.84 -16.48
CA HIS A 56 49.77 -32.04 -15.91
C HIS A 56 49.13 -31.63 -14.54
N GLY A 57 48.41 -32.42 -13.72
CA GLY A 57 47.98 -33.83 -13.68
C GLY A 57 47.22 -34.10 -12.35
N GLU A 58 46.61 -35.27 -12.15
CA GLU A 58 45.72 -35.56 -10.99
C GLU A 58 46.45 -35.88 -9.67
N TRP A 59 45.85 -35.49 -8.52
CA TRP A 59 45.90 -36.22 -7.24
C TRP A 59 44.67 -35.88 -6.35
N ARG A 60 44.21 -36.86 -5.57
CA ARG A 60 43.26 -36.81 -4.42
C ARG A 60 43.82 -37.73 -3.31
N PRO A 61 43.37 -37.71 -2.04
CA PRO A 61 42.51 -36.74 -1.33
C PRO A 61 43.15 -36.25 0.00
N SER A 62 42.44 -35.44 0.80
CA SER A 62 42.32 -35.68 2.25
C SER A 62 41.10 -34.94 2.84
N TYR A 63 40.48 -35.51 3.89
CA TYR A 63 39.48 -34.87 4.74
C TYR A 63 40.16 -34.55 6.09
N GLU A 64 40.54 -33.29 6.33
CA GLU A 64 41.08 -32.84 7.63
C GLU A 64 41.17 -31.30 7.66
N LYS A 65 40.08 -30.59 8.02
CA LYS A 65 40.13 -29.18 8.50
C LYS A 65 38.85 -28.50 9.03
N GLU A 66 37.69 -29.14 9.05
CA GLU A 66 36.45 -28.47 9.53
C GLU A 66 36.22 -28.56 11.05
N GLU A 67 36.89 -29.47 11.78
CA GLU A 67 36.74 -29.60 13.23
C GLU A 67 37.45 -28.49 14.05
N ASP A 68 38.39 -27.76 13.45
CA ASP A 68 39.27 -26.81 14.13
C ASP A 68 38.64 -25.41 14.34
N GLU A 69 37.43 -25.14 13.83
CA GLU A 69 36.71 -23.87 14.09
C GLU A 69 35.73 -23.96 15.28
N GLU A 70 35.06 -25.10 15.49
CA GLU A 70 34.05 -25.21 16.56
C GLU A 70 34.65 -25.15 17.97
N GLU A 71 35.80 -25.78 18.21
CA GLU A 71 36.51 -25.65 19.50
C GLU A 71 36.88 -24.19 19.81
N LYS A 72 37.34 -23.43 18.81
CA LYS A 72 37.74 -22.03 18.98
C LYS A 72 36.57 -21.11 19.35
N GLN A 73 35.34 -21.46 18.98
CA GLN A 73 34.13 -20.77 19.44
C GLN A 73 33.75 -21.21 20.87
N LYS A 74 33.82 -22.51 21.16
CA LYS A 74 33.51 -23.11 22.48
C LYS A 74 34.39 -22.56 23.60
N TYR A 75 35.69 -22.41 23.36
CA TYR A 75 36.63 -21.79 24.31
C TYR A 75 36.37 -20.30 24.55
N ARG A 76 35.94 -19.56 23.52
CA ARG A 76 35.60 -18.12 23.65
C ARG A 76 34.40 -17.91 24.57
N TYR A 77 33.35 -18.72 24.37
CA TYR A 77 32.12 -18.67 25.17
C TYR A 77 32.33 -19.03 26.66
N GLN A 78 33.30 -19.90 26.96
CA GLN A 78 33.68 -20.19 28.36
C GLN A 78 34.50 -19.09 29.01
N ARG A 79 35.28 -18.32 28.23
CA ARG A 79 36.09 -17.22 28.75
C ARG A 79 35.24 -16.02 29.18
N GLU A 80 34.31 -15.59 28.33
CA GLU A 80 33.36 -14.50 28.67
C GLU A 80 32.53 -14.84 29.92
N LYS A 81 32.18 -16.13 30.11
CA LYS A 81 31.46 -16.63 31.29
C LYS A 81 32.32 -16.76 32.56
N LYS A 82 33.65 -16.61 32.46
CA LYS A 82 34.55 -16.43 33.62
C LYS A 82 34.82 -14.95 33.90
N GLU A 83 35.06 -14.14 32.87
CA GLU A 83 35.33 -12.70 33.03
C GLU A 83 34.11 -11.94 33.59
N GLN A 84 32.88 -12.45 33.41
CA GLN A 84 31.67 -11.95 34.10
C GLN A 84 31.53 -12.37 35.58
N LYS A 85 32.45 -13.17 36.14
CA LYS A 85 32.40 -13.65 37.53
C LYS A 85 33.37 -12.97 38.50
N GLU A 86 34.24 -12.08 38.04
CA GLU A 86 35.33 -11.49 38.84
C GLU A 86 35.18 -9.98 39.11
N VAL A 87 33.95 -9.44 39.06
CA VAL A 87 33.67 -8.02 39.33
C VAL A 87 32.59 -7.82 40.40
N GLN A 88 32.89 -8.23 41.63
CA GLN A 88 32.55 -7.48 42.87
C GLN A 88 33.16 -8.14 44.12
N PRO A 89 34.24 -7.59 44.70
CA PRO A 89 34.71 -7.97 46.03
C PRO A 89 34.01 -7.12 47.11
N GLY A 90 33.47 -7.76 48.16
CA GLY A 90 33.04 -7.07 49.38
C GLY A 90 31.61 -7.34 49.86
N CYS A 91 31.33 -8.57 50.31
CA CYS A 91 30.16 -8.86 51.15
C CYS A 91 30.45 -9.96 52.19
N GLU A 92 31.42 -9.72 53.08
CA GLU A 92 31.74 -10.59 54.23
C GLU A 92 31.47 -9.84 55.55
N ARG A 93 30.22 -9.36 55.77
CA ARG A 93 29.85 -8.76 57.07
C ARG A 93 28.36 -8.73 57.49
N TRP A 94 27.47 -9.49 56.86
CA TRP A 94 26.03 -9.48 57.22
C TRP A 94 25.40 -10.87 57.44
N GLU A 95 26.19 -11.96 57.38
CA GLU A 95 25.76 -13.34 57.71
C GLU A 95 25.55 -13.55 59.23
N ARG A 96 24.70 -12.72 59.85
CA ARG A 96 24.26 -12.90 61.25
C ARG A 96 22.88 -12.33 61.60
N GLU A 97 22.15 -11.79 60.63
CA GLU A 97 20.78 -11.28 60.83
C GLU A 97 19.72 -12.12 60.07
N GLU A 98 20.12 -12.89 59.05
CA GLU A 98 19.19 -13.68 58.21
C GLU A 98 18.52 -14.89 58.92
N ASP A 99 19.12 -15.41 60.00
CA ASP A 99 18.55 -16.52 60.78
C ASP A 99 17.35 -16.10 61.65
N GLU A 100 17.17 -14.80 61.95
CA GLU A 100 16.00 -14.30 62.70
C GLU A 100 14.85 -13.88 61.75
N GLU A 101 15.13 -13.42 60.52
CA GLU A 101 14.08 -13.04 59.56
C GLU A 101 13.32 -14.25 58.96
N GLN A 102 13.95 -15.42 58.79
CA GLN A 102 13.26 -16.60 58.22
C GLN A 102 12.08 -17.08 59.08
N VAL A 103 12.16 -16.94 60.41
CA VAL A 103 11.06 -17.32 61.31
C VAL A 103 9.90 -16.32 61.19
N ASP A 104 10.19 -15.02 61.08
CA ASP A 104 9.14 -13.99 61.02
C ASP A 104 8.44 -13.95 59.64
N GLU A 105 9.12 -14.31 58.54
CA GLU A 105 8.48 -14.49 57.23
C GLU A 105 7.52 -15.69 57.17
N GLU A 106 7.80 -16.82 57.86
CA GLU A 106 6.86 -17.96 57.88
C GLU A 106 5.57 -17.65 58.67
N TRP A 107 5.69 -16.93 59.80
CA TRP A 107 4.54 -16.44 60.55
C TRP A 107 3.75 -15.36 59.78
N ARG A 108 4.43 -14.42 59.11
CA ARG A 108 3.78 -13.43 58.21
C ARG A 108 3.11 -14.09 57.01
N GLY A 109 3.71 -15.14 56.44
CA GLY A 109 3.16 -15.92 55.33
C GLY A 109 1.83 -16.61 55.67
N SER A 110 1.66 -16.99 56.95
CA SER A 110 0.42 -17.60 57.43
C SER A 110 -0.71 -16.59 57.61
N GLN A 111 -0.47 -15.43 58.24
CA GLN A 111 -1.53 -14.41 58.43
C GLN A 111 -1.88 -13.63 57.14
N ARG A 112 -0.95 -13.43 56.20
CA ARG A 112 -1.21 -12.77 54.91
C ARG A 112 -2.22 -13.51 54.01
N ARG A 113 -2.66 -14.72 54.38
CA ARG A 113 -3.70 -15.47 53.63
C ARG A 113 -5.13 -15.19 54.08
N GLU A 114 -5.34 -14.53 55.22
CA GLU A 114 -6.69 -14.37 55.80
C GLU A 114 -7.36 -13.02 55.49
N ASP A 115 -6.62 -12.01 55.03
CA ASP A 115 -7.21 -10.74 54.54
C ASP A 115 -8.14 -10.99 53.32
N PRO A 116 -9.45 -10.66 53.42
CA PRO A 116 -10.36 -10.75 52.29
C PRO A 116 -9.98 -9.83 51.13
N GLU A 117 -9.36 -8.67 51.39
CA GLU A 117 -8.98 -7.71 50.35
C GLU A 117 -7.76 -8.19 49.55
N GLU A 118 -6.67 -8.60 50.18
CA GLU A 118 -5.52 -9.14 49.45
C GLU A 118 -5.90 -10.41 48.66
N ARG A 119 -6.75 -11.29 49.22
CA ARG A 119 -7.32 -12.44 48.50
C ARG A 119 -8.23 -12.02 47.34
N ALA A 120 -8.85 -10.84 47.37
CA ALA A 120 -9.59 -10.29 46.23
C ALA A 120 -8.65 -9.69 45.17
N ARG A 121 -7.63 -8.92 45.58
CA ARG A 121 -6.61 -8.32 44.72
C ARG A 121 -5.83 -9.37 43.92
N LEU A 122 -5.44 -10.48 44.57
CA LEU A 122 -4.78 -11.62 43.91
C LEU A 122 -5.68 -12.30 42.87
N ARG A 123 -6.95 -12.58 43.21
CA ARG A 123 -7.93 -13.13 42.25
C ARG A 123 -8.13 -12.21 41.05
N HIS A 124 -8.25 -10.90 41.27
CA HIS A 124 -8.43 -9.91 40.21
C HIS A 124 -7.19 -9.80 39.28
N ARG A 125 -5.98 -10.07 39.80
CA ARG A 125 -4.72 -10.15 39.03
C ARG A 125 -4.62 -11.47 38.23
N GLU A 126 -5.03 -12.58 38.83
CA GLU A 126 -5.16 -13.86 38.12
C GLU A 126 -6.20 -13.78 36.99
N GLU A 127 -7.36 -13.18 37.22
CA GLU A 127 -8.41 -13.04 36.20
C GLU A 127 -7.96 -12.18 35.02
N ARG A 128 -7.21 -11.09 35.26
CA ARG A 128 -6.54 -10.33 34.19
C ARG A 128 -5.59 -11.22 33.39
N THR A 129 -4.61 -11.84 34.04
CA THR A 129 -3.64 -12.70 33.33
C THR A 129 -4.26 -13.94 32.65
N LYS A 130 -5.36 -14.49 33.17
CA LYS A 130 -6.16 -15.53 32.50
C LYS A 130 -6.89 -14.99 31.28
N ARG A 131 -7.43 -13.77 31.35
CA ARG A 131 -8.07 -13.08 30.22
C ARG A 131 -7.07 -12.68 29.14
N ASP A 132 -5.90 -12.17 29.52
CA ASP A 132 -4.85 -11.77 28.59
C ASP A 132 -4.30 -12.99 27.83
N ARG A 133 -4.03 -14.10 28.54
CA ARG A 133 -3.66 -15.39 27.93
C ARG A 133 -4.76 -15.98 27.05
N ARG A 134 -6.03 -15.73 27.39
CA ARG A 134 -7.18 -16.14 26.57
C ARG A 134 -7.24 -15.34 25.27
N HIS A 135 -7.10 -14.02 25.33
CA HIS A 135 -7.06 -13.16 24.14
C HIS A 135 -5.82 -13.43 23.26
N GLN A 136 -4.67 -13.79 23.84
CA GLN A 136 -3.51 -14.28 23.06
C GLN A 136 -3.84 -15.58 22.30
N ARG A 137 -4.45 -16.58 22.96
CA ARG A 137 -4.87 -17.83 22.30
C ARG A 137 -5.94 -17.63 21.25
N GLU A 138 -6.95 -16.79 21.53
CA GLU A 138 -7.98 -16.41 20.56
C GLU A 138 -7.35 -15.73 19.32
N GLY A 139 -6.32 -14.91 19.50
CA GLY A 139 -5.51 -14.35 18.41
C GLY A 139 -4.69 -15.38 17.63
N GLU A 140 -3.95 -16.26 18.31
CA GLU A 140 -3.18 -17.35 17.68
C GLU A 140 -4.07 -18.33 16.89
N GLU A 141 -5.29 -18.57 17.37
CA GLU A 141 -6.31 -19.38 16.69
C GLU A 141 -6.93 -18.64 15.49
N GLU A 142 -7.20 -17.31 15.57
CA GLU A 142 -7.59 -16.51 14.40
C GLU A 142 -6.49 -16.44 13.33
N GLU A 143 -5.21 -16.33 13.71
CA GLU A 143 -4.08 -16.34 12.78
C GLU A 143 -3.91 -17.71 12.09
N ARG A 144 -3.94 -18.82 12.83
CA ARG A 144 -3.92 -20.17 12.23
C ARG A 144 -5.15 -20.45 11.36
N SER A 145 -6.32 -19.96 11.77
CA SER A 145 -7.56 -20.11 10.99
C SER A 145 -7.52 -19.27 9.70
N SER A 146 -6.89 -18.10 9.70
CA SER A 146 -6.80 -17.25 8.51
C SER A 146 -5.72 -17.75 7.54
N GLN A 147 -4.54 -18.16 8.01
CA GLN A 147 -3.50 -18.77 7.17
C GLN A 147 -3.96 -20.07 6.46
N SER A 148 -4.81 -20.87 7.12
CA SER A 148 -5.38 -22.09 6.52
C SER A 148 -6.51 -21.80 5.53
N GLN A 149 -7.27 -20.71 5.70
CA GLN A 149 -8.21 -20.22 4.68
C GLN A 149 -7.49 -19.62 3.47
N GLU A 150 -6.42 -18.84 3.66
CA GLU A 150 -5.62 -18.26 2.57
C GLU A 150 -5.08 -19.30 1.58
N HIS A 151 -4.60 -20.44 2.08
CA HIS A 151 -4.05 -21.54 1.26
C HIS A 151 -5.11 -22.32 0.48
N ARG A 152 -6.37 -22.33 0.95
CA ARG A 152 -7.47 -23.08 0.31
C ARG A 152 -8.33 -22.23 -0.62
N ASN A 153 -8.32 -20.91 -0.44
CA ASN A 153 -9.10 -19.97 -1.23
C ASN A 153 -8.17 -19.06 -2.06
N PRO A 154 -8.01 -19.30 -3.38
CA PRO A 154 -7.17 -18.44 -4.23
C PRO A 154 -7.74 -17.03 -4.39
N PHE A 155 -9.05 -16.86 -4.20
CA PHE A 155 -9.76 -15.60 -4.43
C PHE A 155 -9.59 -14.57 -3.29
N LEU A 156 -9.27 -14.99 -2.04
CA LEU A 156 -9.22 -14.13 -0.85
C LEU A 156 -7.80 -13.60 -0.55
N PHE A 157 -7.48 -12.40 -1.01
CA PHE A 157 -6.23 -11.68 -0.75
C PHE A 157 -6.31 -10.92 0.58
N LYS A 158 -5.71 -11.47 1.64
CA LYS A 158 -5.67 -10.82 2.95
C LYS A 158 -4.89 -9.51 2.94
N SER A 159 -5.23 -8.60 3.84
CA SER A 159 -4.56 -7.30 4.02
C SER A 159 -3.04 -7.39 4.30
N ASN A 160 -2.55 -8.56 4.72
CA ASN A 160 -1.12 -8.89 4.86
C ASN A 160 -0.37 -9.11 3.52
N LYS A 161 -1.08 -9.21 2.38
CA LYS A 161 -0.49 -9.35 1.03
C LYS A 161 -0.17 -8.01 0.35
N PHE A 162 -0.34 -6.90 1.07
CA PHE A 162 0.07 -5.58 0.64
C PHE A 162 1.56 -5.35 0.94
N LEU A 163 2.34 -5.10 -0.10
CA LEU A 163 3.74 -4.74 -0.03
C LEU A 163 3.86 -3.23 0.19
N THR A 164 4.42 -2.80 1.32
CA THR A 164 4.75 -1.39 1.58
C THR A 164 5.77 -0.89 0.55
N LEU A 165 5.38 0.11 -0.24
CA LEU A 165 6.25 0.82 -1.18
C LEU A 165 6.96 2.01 -0.50
N PHE A 166 6.26 2.65 0.44
CA PHE A 166 6.78 3.75 1.26
C PHE A 166 6.03 3.79 2.60
N GLU A 167 6.74 4.16 3.68
CA GLU A 167 6.16 4.38 5.01
C GLU A 167 7.06 5.33 5.80
N ASN A 168 6.47 6.34 6.45
CA ASN A 168 7.12 7.22 7.43
C ASN A 168 6.10 7.62 8.52
N GLU A 169 6.47 8.56 9.40
CA GLU A 169 5.60 9.01 10.48
C GLU A 169 4.31 9.72 10.01
N ASN A 170 4.25 10.16 8.75
CA ASN A 170 3.10 10.89 8.16
C ASN A 170 2.09 9.96 7.46
N GLY A 171 2.50 8.76 7.03
CA GLY A 171 1.63 7.85 6.30
C GLY A 171 2.36 6.70 5.61
N HIS A 172 1.64 5.95 4.77
CA HIS A 172 2.22 4.89 3.94
C HIS A 172 1.52 4.73 2.59
N ILE A 173 2.25 4.08 1.65
CA ILE A 173 1.77 3.65 0.34
C ILE A 173 2.02 2.14 0.25
N ARG A 174 0.97 1.35 0.03
CA ARG A 174 1.08 -0.13 -0.02
C ARG A 174 0.40 -0.68 -1.27
N ARG A 175 1.09 -1.54 -2.01
CA ARG A 175 0.59 -2.16 -3.26
C ARG A 175 0.30 -3.65 -3.03
N LEU A 176 -0.89 -4.09 -3.42
CA LEU A 176 -1.25 -5.51 -3.35
C LEU A 176 -0.33 -6.37 -4.24
N GLN A 177 -0.07 -7.62 -3.82
CA GLN A 177 0.60 -8.61 -4.67
C GLN A 177 -0.12 -8.78 -6.03
N ARG A 178 0.62 -9.14 -7.09
CA ARG A 178 0.04 -9.40 -8.42
C ARG A 178 -1.01 -10.52 -8.33
N PHE A 179 -2.19 -10.34 -8.94
CA PHE A 179 -3.23 -11.38 -8.96
C PHE A 179 -2.71 -12.67 -9.63
N ASP A 180 -2.09 -12.53 -10.81
CA ASP A 180 -1.43 -13.60 -11.60
C ASP A 180 -0.22 -14.27 -10.92
N LYS A 181 0.19 -13.83 -9.72
CA LYS A 181 1.24 -14.51 -8.94
C LYS A 181 0.69 -15.38 -7.81
N ARG A 182 -0.64 -15.47 -7.67
CA ARG A 182 -1.29 -16.37 -6.73
C ARG A 182 -1.89 -17.61 -7.37
N SER A 183 -2.50 -17.46 -8.54
CA SER A 183 -3.17 -18.55 -9.25
C SER A 183 -3.31 -18.17 -10.72
N ASP A 184 -3.14 -19.16 -11.61
CA ASP A 184 -3.23 -18.98 -13.06
C ASP A 184 -4.66 -18.59 -13.50
N LEU A 185 -5.67 -18.86 -12.66
CA LEU A 185 -7.05 -18.33 -12.75
C LEU A 185 -7.11 -16.80 -12.95
N PHE A 186 -6.05 -16.08 -12.59
CA PHE A 186 -5.97 -14.63 -12.65
C PHE A 186 -5.02 -14.12 -13.76
N GLU A 187 -4.69 -14.92 -14.78
CA GLU A 187 -3.91 -14.47 -15.93
C GLU A 187 -4.57 -13.27 -16.65
N ASN A 188 -5.90 -13.28 -16.81
CA ASN A 188 -6.66 -12.14 -17.35
C ASN A 188 -6.57 -10.88 -16.47
N LEU A 189 -6.20 -11.03 -15.19
CA LEU A 189 -5.99 -9.92 -14.26
C LEU A 189 -4.53 -9.46 -14.18
N GLN A 190 -3.64 -9.98 -15.04
CA GLN A 190 -2.21 -9.69 -14.96
C GLN A 190 -1.84 -8.22 -15.10
N ASN A 191 -2.65 -7.39 -15.78
CA ASN A 191 -2.38 -5.96 -15.91
C ASN A 191 -2.85 -5.14 -14.70
N TYR A 192 -3.92 -5.55 -14.03
CA TYR A 192 -4.57 -4.74 -12.99
C TYR A 192 -3.84 -4.80 -11.65
N ARG A 193 -3.78 -3.67 -10.94
CA ARG A 193 -3.15 -3.53 -9.62
C ARG A 193 -4.01 -2.70 -8.68
N LEU A 194 -3.76 -2.84 -7.39
CA LEU A 194 -4.44 -2.08 -6.34
C LEU A 194 -3.39 -1.47 -5.40
N VAL A 195 -3.53 -0.17 -5.10
CA VAL A 195 -2.62 0.58 -4.21
C VAL A 195 -3.44 1.29 -3.14
N GLU A 196 -3.22 0.99 -1.86
CA GLU A 196 -3.78 1.76 -0.74
C GLU A 196 -2.79 2.86 -0.32
N TYR A 197 -3.30 4.07 -0.14
CA TYR A 197 -2.60 5.22 0.42
C TYR A 197 -3.25 5.58 1.76
N ARG A 198 -2.42 5.83 2.78
CA ARG A 198 -2.86 6.38 4.06
C ARG A 198 -2.02 7.58 4.45
N ALA A 199 -2.66 8.63 4.96
CA ALA A 199 -2.02 9.89 5.26
C ALA A 199 -2.71 10.60 6.44
N LYS A 200 -1.91 10.99 7.44
CA LYS A 200 -2.39 11.71 8.64
C LYS A 200 -2.88 13.12 8.31
N PRO A 201 -3.65 13.77 9.21
CA PRO A 201 -3.96 15.20 9.16
C PRO A 201 -2.77 16.09 8.80
N HIS A 202 -3.01 17.09 7.97
CA HIS A 202 -2.02 18.06 7.46
C HIS A 202 -0.82 17.44 6.71
N THR A 203 -1.05 16.56 5.75
CA THR A 203 0.03 15.92 4.96
C THR A 203 -0.18 16.02 3.45
N ILE A 204 0.91 15.93 2.68
CA ILE A 204 0.91 15.94 1.21
C ILE A 204 1.78 14.79 0.67
N PHE A 205 1.20 14.02 -0.24
CA PHE A 205 1.93 13.13 -1.16
C PHE A 205 2.58 14.00 -2.24
N LEU A 206 3.91 13.95 -2.38
CA LEU A 206 4.64 14.86 -3.27
C LEU A 206 4.32 14.63 -4.76
N PRO A 207 4.45 15.67 -5.61
CA PRO A 207 4.14 15.59 -7.04
C PRO A 207 4.86 14.45 -7.77
N GLN A 208 4.08 13.61 -8.44
CA GLN A 208 4.57 12.48 -9.24
C GLN A 208 3.66 12.20 -10.44
N HIS A 209 4.22 11.60 -11.49
CA HIS A 209 3.45 10.89 -12.52
C HIS A 209 3.77 9.39 -12.50
N ILE A 210 2.85 8.58 -13.03
CA ILE A 210 2.95 7.11 -13.06
C ILE A 210 2.66 6.64 -14.50
N ASP A 211 3.35 5.61 -14.98
CA ASP A 211 3.12 5.00 -16.31
C ASP A 211 1.92 4.03 -16.33
N ALA A 212 0.81 4.46 -15.74
CA ALA A 212 -0.43 3.72 -15.60
C ALA A 212 -1.63 4.67 -15.51
N ASP A 213 -2.76 4.29 -16.10
CA ASP A 213 -4.05 4.90 -15.77
C ASP A 213 -4.45 4.51 -14.34
N LEU A 214 -4.99 5.46 -13.58
CA LEU A 214 -5.44 5.28 -12.20
C LEU A 214 -6.93 5.61 -12.11
N ILE A 215 -7.73 4.75 -11.48
CA ILE A 215 -9.04 5.13 -10.95
C ILE A 215 -8.88 5.30 -9.44
N LEU A 216 -8.80 6.55 -8.99
CA LEU A 216 -8.61 6.93 -7.59
C LEU A 216 -9.98 7.02 -6.91
N VAL A 217 -10.13 6.38 -5.74
CA VAL A 217 -11.35 6.42 -4.91
C VAL A 217 -11.02 6.81 -3.47
N VAL A 218 -11.71 7.84 -2.94
CA VAL A 218 -11.59 8.23 -1.53
C VAL A 218 -12.43 7.30 -0.66
N LEU A 219 -11.76 6.45 0.13
CA LEU A 219 -12.39 5.47 1.03
C LEU A 219 -12.88 6.10 2.34
N ASN A 220 -12.10 7.03 2.89
CA ASN A 220 -12.40 7.77 4.11
C ASN A 220 -11.55 9.05 4.20
N GLY A 221 -11.97 10.05 4.98
CA GLY A 221 -11.31 11.35 5.04
C GLY A 221 -11.69 12.29 3.89
N LYS A 222 -10.98 13.43 3.84
CA LYS A 222 -11.11 14.45 2.79
C LYS A 222 -9.75 14.80 2.20
N ALA A 223 -9.71 15.10 0.91
CA ALA A 223 -8.48 15.44 0.22
C ALA A 223 -8.60 16.70 -0.64
N ILE A 224 -7.45 17.25 -1.01
CA ILE A 224 -7.30 18.10 -2.19
C ILE A 224 -6.41 17.34 -3.17
N LEU A 225 -6.96 16.91 -4.29
CA LEU A 225 -6.20 16.37 -5.41
C LEU A 225 -5.87 17.53 -6.36
N THR A 226 -4.60 17.70 -6.71
CA THR A 226 -4.20 18.61 -7.79
C THR A 226 -3.63 17.80 -8.95
N VAL A 227 -4.19 18.04 -10.12
CA VAL A 227 -3.76 17.52 -11.42
C VAL A 227 -3.05 18.62 -12.20
N LEU A 228 -1.88 18.29 -12.75
CA LEU A 228 -1.07 19.16 -13.60
C LEU A 228 -1.04 18.59 -15.02
N SER A 229 -1.70 19.30 -15.93
CA SER A 229 -1.61 19.09 -17.38
C SER A 229 -0.60 20.10 -17.96
N PRO A 230 -0.06 19.90 -19.18
CA PRO A 230 0.95 20.80 -19.75
C PRO A 230 0.55 22.28 -19.75
N ASN A 231 -0.73 22.58 -20.01
CA ASN A 231 -1.25 23.95 -20.15
C ASN A 231 -2.27 24.36 -19.06
N ASP A 232 -2.55 23.50 -18.06
CA ASP A 232 -3.62 23.75 -17.08
C ASP A 232 -3.34 23.05 -15.72
N ARG A 233 -3.87 23.63 -14.65
CA ARG A 233 -3.79 23.11 -13.28
C ARG A 233 -5.19 23.01 -12.69
N ASN A 234 -5.66 21.79 -12.49
CA ASN A 234 -6.96 21.52 -11.89
C ASN A 234 -6.81 20.97 -10.48
N SER A 235 -7.28 21.75 -9.50
CA SER A 235 -7.39 21.30 -8.10
C SER A 235 -8.84 20.95 -7.78
N TYR A 236 -9.06 19.84 -7.06
CA TYR A 236 -10.37 19.31 -6.69
C TYR A 236 -10.40 19.00 -5.18
N ASN A 237 -11.42 19.49 -4.49
CA ASN A 237 -11.78 18.99 -3.17
C ASN A 237 -12.49 17.65 -3.34
N LEU A 238 -11.96 16.59 -2.73
CA LEU A 238 -12.53 15.24 -2.76
C LEU A 238 -13.02 14.83 -1.38
N GLU A 239 -14.20 14.24 -1.32
CA GLU A 239 -14.81 13.67 -0.10
C GLU A 239 -15.05 12.16 -0.25
N ARG A 240 -15.41 11.48 0.85
CA ARG A 240 -15.65 10.03 0.87
C ARG A 240 -16.63 9.57 -0.22
N GLY A 241 -16.15 8.67 -1.10
CA GLY A 241 -16.89 8.16 -2.25
C GLY A 241 -16.66 8.93 -3.56
N ASP A 242 -15.92 10.05 -3.56
CA ASP A 242 -15.45 10.67 -4.80
C ASP A 242 -14.48 9.73 -5.53
N THR A 243 -14.70 9.61 -6.83
CA THR A 243 -13.96 8.77 -7.77
C THR A 243 -13.52 9.64 -8.96
N ILE A 244 -12.30 9.43 -9.45
CA ILE A 244 -11.72 10.20 -10.56
C ILE A 244 -10.71 9.34 -11.34
N LYS A 245 -10.70 9.45 -12.67
CA LYS A 245 -9.60 8.93 -13.49
C LYS A 245 -8.44 9.92 -13.50
N ILE A 246 -7.23 9.43 -13.26
CA ILE A 246 -5.97 10.13 -13.53
C ILE A 246 -5.28 9.37 -14.67
N PRO A 247 -5.22 9.93 -15.90
CA PRO A 247 -4.59 9.27 -17.03
C PRO A 247 -3.08 9.05 -16.87
N ALA A 248 -2.55 8.02 -17.52
CA ALA A 248 -1.12 7.70 -17.51
C ALA A 248 -0.22 8.90 -17.89
N GLY A 249 0.88 9.08 -17.17
CA GLY A 249 1.82 10.19 -17.36
C GLY A 249 1.37 11.54 -16.77
N THR A 250 0.13 11.67 -16.30
CA THR A 250 -0.36 12.88 -15.63
C THR A 250 0.39 13.12 -14.32
N THR A 251 0.96 14.32 -14.13
CA THR A 251 1.58 14.68 -12.85
C THR A 251 0.50 15.13 -11.88
N SER A 252 0.46 14.52 -10.69
CA SER A 252 -0.54 14.84 -9.67
C SER A 252 0.07 14.82 -8.26
N TYR A 253 -0.62 15.49 -7.32
CA TYR A 253 -0.33 15.43 -5.89
C TYR A 253 -1.61 15.49 -5.06
N LEU A 254 -1.57 14.89 -3.88
CA LEU A 254 -2.73 14.67 -3.01
C LEU A 254 -2.44 15.19 -1.61
N VAL A 255 -3.35 15.98 -1.04
CA VAL A 255 -3.22 16.59 0.29
C VAL A 255 -4.32 16.08 1.20
N ASN A 256 -3.99 15.56 2.39
CA ASN A 256 -4.96 15.47 3.47
C ASN A 256 -5.13 16.88 4.07
N GLN A 257 -6.30 17.49 3.81
CA GLN A 257 -6.63 18.83 4.27
C GLN A 257 -7.27 18.86 5.67
N ASP A 258 -7.53 17.70 6.27
CA ASP A 258 -8.25 17.59 7.52
C ASP A 258 -7.36 17.88 8.75
N ASP A 259 -8.02 18.20 9.87
CA ASP A 259 -7.41 18.50 11.16
C ASP A 259 -7.28 17.27 12.07
N GLU A 260 -8.18 16.30 11.94
CA GLU A 260 -8.31 15.16 12.85
C GLU A 260 -8.42 13.80 12.13
N GLU A 261 -8.97 13.76 10.90
CA GLU A 261 -9.24 12.50 10.18
C GLU A 261 -8.06 12.00 9.32
N ASP A 262 -7.71 10.71 9.47
CA ASP A 262 -6.78 10.00 8.58
C ASP A 262 -7.42 9.78 7.19
N LEU A 263 -6.77 10.31 6.15
CA LEU A 263 -7.14 10.11 4.76
C LEU A 263 -6.80 8.66 4.34
N ARG A 264 -7.80 7.96 3.79
CA ARG A 264 -7.65 6.66 3.13
C ARG A 264 -8.11 6.75 1.68
N VAL A 265 -7.22 6.40 0.75
CA VAL A 265 -7.48 6.41 -0.70
C VAL A 265 -7.01 5.08 -1.28
N VAL A 266 -7.68 4.62 -2.34
CA VAL A 266 -7.22 3.47 -3.12
C VAL A 266 -7.22 3.81 -4.61
N ASP A 267 -6.13 3.48 -5.30
CA ASP A 267 -6.08 3.49 -6.75
C ASP A 267 -6.27 2.07 -7.29
N PHE A 268 -7.14 1.93 -8.29
CA PHE A 268 -7.13 0.80 -9.20
C PHE A 268 -6.29 1.18 -10.43
N VAL A 269 -5.22 0.43 -10.68
CA VAL A 269 -4.08 0.86 -11.50
C VAL A 269 -3.88 -0.05 -12.71
N ILE A 270 -3.73 0.55 -13.89
CA ILE A 270 -3.70 -0.12 -15.20
C ILE A 270 -2.45 0.35 -15.97
N PRO A 271 -1.30 -0.34 -15.87
CA PRO A 271 -0.06 0.08 -16.50
C PRO A 271 -0.09 -0.02 -18.02
N VAL A 272 0.52 0.97 -18.69
CA VAL A 272 0.52 1.07 -20.16
C VAL A 272 1.72 0.36 -20.79
N ASN A 273 2.86 0.34 -20.11
CA ASN A 273 4.12 -0.13 -20.68
C ASN A 273 4.32 -1.66 -20.63
N ARG A 274 3.97 -2.31 -19.51
CA ARG A 274 4.24 -3.74 -19.26
C ARG A 274 3.19 -4.33 -18.33
N PRO A 275 2.60 -5.52 -18.64
CA PRO A 275 1.54 -6.16 -17.86
C PRO A 275 1.72 -6.10 -16.33
N GLY A 276 1.03 -5.12 -15.73
CA GLY A 276 0.96 -4.85 -14.32
C GLY A 276 2.32 -4.62 -13.66
N LYS A 277 3.21 -3.90 -14.36
CA LYS A 277 4.43 -3.27 -13.83
C LYS A 277 4.39 -1.79 -14.17
N PHE A 278 4.34 -0.94 -13.15
CA PHE A 278 4.41 0.51 -13.24
C PHE A 278 5.49 1.04 -12.30
N GLU A 279 6.02 2.22 -12.61
CA GLU A 279 6.99 2.97 -11.83
C GLU A 279 6.46 4.39 -11.56
N ALA A 280 6.86 4.98 -10.43
CA ALA A 280 6.43 6.33 -10.02
C ALA A 280 7.58 7.34 -10.13
N PHE A 281 7.39 8.34 -10.99
CA PHE A 281 8.33 9.39 -11.35
C PHE A 281 7.98 10.67 -10.57
N GLY A 282 8.56 10.79 -9.38
CA GLY A 282 8.26 11.89 -8.44
C GLY A 282 9.37 12.93 -8.31
N LEU A 283 8.98 14.18 -8.09
CA LEU A 283 9.86 15.36 -7.96
C LEU A 283 10.49 15.54 -6.56
N SER A 284 10.44 14.51 -5.70
CA SER A 284 10.96 14.57 -4.32
C SER A 284 12.48 14.77 -4.28
N GLU A 285 13.00 15.33 -3.18
CA GLU A 285 14.39 15.79 -3.05
C GLU A 285 15.42 14.67 -3.31
N ASN A 286 15.15 13.45 -2.84
CA ASN A 286 15.97 12.25 -3.10
C ASN A 286 15.60 11.52 -4.42
N LYS A 287 14.65 12.06 -5.21
CA LYS A 287 14.04 11.39 -6.37
C LYS A 287 13.89 12.22 -7.64
N ASN A 288 14.49 13.41 -7.73
CA ASN A 288 14.83 14.06 -9.01
C ASN A 288 15.85 13.27 -9.86
N GLN A 289 15.96 11.94 -9.65
CA GLN A 289 16.67 10.95 -10.45
C GLN A 289 16.39 11.05 -11.95
N TYR A 290 15.15 11.37 -12.36
CA TYR A 290 14.84 11.49 -13.79
C TYR A 290 15.39 12.79 -14.40
N LEU A 291 15.45 13.90 -13.64
CA LEU A 291 16.19 15.11 -14.05
C LEU A 291 17.71 14.85 -14.03
N ARG A 292 18.24 14.22 -12.97
CA ARG A 292 19.64 13.76 -12.89
C ARG A 292 20.02 12.74 -13.96
N GLY A 293 19.05 12.13 -14.65
CA GLY A 293 19.26 11.19 -15.76
C GLY A 293 19.63 11.88 -17.08
N PHE A 294 19.35 13.17 -17.22
CA PHE A 294 19.80 13.97 -18.37
C PHE A 294 21.23 14.46 -18.17
N SER A 295 21.99 14.60 -19.26
CA SER A 295 23.35 15.16 -19.20
C SER A 295 23.33 16.64 -18.85
N LYS A 296 24.42 17.15 -18.25
CA LYS A 296 24.54 18.56 -17.85
C LYS A 296 24.20 19.52 -19.00
N ASN A 297 24.77 19.28 -20.18
CA ASN A 297 24.54 20.07 -21.38
C ASN A 297 23.06 20.14 -21.80
N ILE A 298 22.29 19.05 -21.63
CA ILE A 298 20.85 19.04 -21.91
C ILE A 298 20.10 19.85 -20.86
N LEU A 299 20.40 19.67 -19.58
CA LEU A 299 19.77 20.45 -18.50
C LEU A 299 20.05 21.95 -18.65
N GLU A 300 21.28 22.34 -18.98
CA GLU A 300 21.67 23.74 -19.20
C GLU A 300 20.95 24.36 -20.41
N ALA A 301 20.82 23.61 -21.51
CA ALA A 301 20.11 24.06 -22.71
C ALA A 301 18.59 24.17 -22.48
N SER A 302 17.97 23.15 -21.87
CA SER A 302 16.51 23.11 -21.64
C SER A 302 16.03 24.12 -20.60
N LEU A 303 16.81 24.38 -19.55
CA LEU A 303 16.48 25.35 -18.50
C LEU A 303 17.15 26.73 -18.71
N ASN A 304 17.88 26.92 -19.81
CA ASN A 304 18.60 28.15 -20.18
C ASN A 304 19.40 28.76 -19.02
N THR A 305 20.04 27.91 -18.22
CA THR A 305 20.62 28.26 -16.91
C THR A 305 21.86 27.41 -16.66
N LYS A 306 22.88 27.95 -15.98
CA LYS A 306 24.08 27.18 -15.59
C LYS A 306 23.73 25.97 -14.71
N TYR A 307 24.42 24.86 -14.92
CA TYR A 307 24.24 23.62 -14.17
C TYR A 307 24.43 23.83 -12.66
N GLU A 308 25.35 24.70 -12.24
CA GLU A 308 25.58 25.07 -10.83
C GLU A 308 24.30 25.56 -10.12
N THR A 309 23.45 26.29 -10.84
CA THR A 309 22.18 26.82 -10.32
C THR A 309 21.06 25.79 -10.42
N ILE A 310 21.04 25.00 -11.51
CA ILE A 310 20.09 23.88 -11.69
C ILE A 310 20.29 22.86 -10.56
N GLU A 311 21.54 22.50 -10.29
CA GLU A 311 21.93 21.60 -9.20
C GLU A 311 21.46 22.17 -7.87
N LYS A 312 21.86 23.39 -7.52
CA LYS A 312 21.49 24.05 -6.26
C LYS A 312 19.97 24.23 -6.02
N VAL A 313 19.17 24.38 -7.07
CA VAL A 313 17.73 24.68 -6.94
C VAL A 313 16.85 23.44 -7.10
N LEU A 314 17.27 22.45 -7.90
CA LEU A 314 16.44 21.29 -8.27
C LEU A 314 17.08 19.94 -7.92
N LEU A 315 18.39 19.84 -7.72
CA LEU A 315 19.10 18.55 -7.56
C LEU A 315 19.91 18.41 -6.25
N GLU A 316 20.16 19.48 -5.49
CA GLU A 316 21.03 19.47 -4.30
C GLU A 316 20.32 18.87 -3.07
N GLU A 317 20.82 17.73 -2.60
CA GLU A 317 20.42 17.13 -1.32
C GLU A 317 20.95 17.98 -0.15
N GLN A 318 20.10 18.34 0.81
CA GLN A 318 20.51 19.14 1.98
C GLN A 318 21.23 18.32 3.08
N GLU A 319 22.25 17.56 2.68
CA GLU A 319 23.12 16.77 3.56
C GLU A 319 24.22 17.62 4.24
N LYS A 320 23.86 18.39 5.28
CA LYS A 320 24.84 18.92 6.27
C LYS A 320 24.42 18.72 7.75
N LYS A 321 23.92 17.53 8.09
CA LYS A 321 23.99 16.99 9.47
C LYS A 321 25.37 16.32 9.66
N PRO A 322 26.24 16.73 10.61
CA PRO A 322 27.63 16.26 10.68
C PRO A 322 27.82 14.73 10.83
N GLN A 323 28.89 14.18 10.24
CA GLN A 323 29.21 12.73 10.23
C GLN A 323 29.09 12.02 11.59
N GLN A 324 29.41 12.69 12.71
CA GLN A 324 29.57 12.05 14.03
C GLN A 324 28.28 11.49 14.64
N LEU A 325 27.09 11.74 14.08
CA LEU A 325 25.84 11.11 14.53
C LEU A 325 25.47 9.81 13.79
N ARG A 326 26.19 9.42 12.72
CA ARG A 326 25.75 8.32 11.83
C ARG A 326 25.74 6.93 12.49
N ASP A 327 26.59 6.68 13.47
CA ASP A 327 26.85 5.30 13.96
C ASP A 327 25.93 4.82 15.10
N ARG A 328 25.12 5.70 15.71
CA ARG A 328 24.16 5.30 16.78
C ARG A 328 22.70 5.16 16.35
N LYS A 329 22.27 5.73 15.22
CA LYS A 329 20.87 5.58 14.72
C LYS A 329 20.68 4.56 13.59
N ARG A 330 21.77 4.08 12.97
CA ARG A 330 21.79 3.23 11.76
C ARG A 330 21.17 1.83 11.86
N ARG A 331 20.45 1.49 12.92
CA ARG A 331 19.83 0.16 13.16
C ARG A 331 18.31 0.15 13.36
N GLN A 332 17.62 1.30 13.41
CA GLN A 332 16.16 1.35 13.65
C GLN A 332 15.37 2.39 12.85
N GLN A 333 16.01 3.29 12.10
CA GLN A 333 15.31 4.17 11.16
C GLN A 333 15.98 4.05 9.79
N GLY A 334 15.16 3.74 8.78
CA GLY A 334 15.55 3.85 7.37
C GLY A 334 15.77 5.32 6.99
N GLU A 335 16.40 5.55 5.84
CA GLU A 335 16.66 6.89 5.31
C GLU A 335 15.35 7.69 5.17
N GLU A 336 15.39 8.98 5.52
CA GLU A 336 14.27 9.93 5.37
C GLU A 336 14.00 10.15 3.85
N ARG A 337 13.16 9.30 3.26
CA ARG A 337 12.87 9.19 1.81
C ARG A 337 11.56 9.88 1.45
N ASP A 338 11.39 11.12 1.87
CA ASP A 338 10.06 11.72 2.01
C ASP A 338 9.26 11.84 0.70
N ALA A 339 8.32 10.90 0.53
CA ALA A 339 7.24 10.95 -0.45
C ALA A 339 5.93 11.49 0.17
N ILE A 340 5.83 11.50 1.51
CA ILE A 340 4.71 12.07 2.29
C ILE A 340 5.30 13.02 3.33
N ILE A 341 5.10 14.33 3.17
CA ILE A 341 5.55 15.34 4.13
C ILE A 341 4.38 15.99 4.86
N LYS A 342 4.66 16.58 6.02
CA LYS A 342 3.72 17.42 6.75
C LYS A 342 3.71 18.85 6.17
N VAL A 343 2.53 19.44 6.05
CA VAL A 343 2.31 20.82 5.56
C VAL A 343 1.67 21.69 6.65
N SER A 344 1.81 23.02 6.55
CA SER A 344 1.12 23.94 7.46
C SER A 344 -0.34 24.17 7.04
N ARG A 345 -1.21 24.50 7.99
CA ARG A 345 -2.60 24.93 7.72
C ARG A 345 -2.66 26.09 6.72
N GLU A 346 -1.69 27.00 6.76
CA GLU A 346 -1.57 28.14 5.83
C GLU A 346 -1.35 27.65 4.39
N GLN A 347 -0.45 26.67 4.18
CA GLN A 347 -0.22 26.08 2.86
C GLN A 347 -1.44 25.33 2.34
N ILE A 348 -2.15 24.60 3.21
CA ILE A 348 -3.37 23.86 2.86
C ILE A 348 -4.47 24.84 2.43
N GLU A 349 -4.67 25.94 3.16
CA GLU A 349 -5.69 26.94 2.85
C GLU A 349 -5.40 27.68 1.53
N GLU A 350 -4.14 27.95 1.18
CA GLU A 350 -3.78 28.46 -0.16
C GLU A 350 -4.06 27.44 -1.28
N LEU A 351 -3.86 26.14 -1.04
CA LEU A 351 -4.23 25.10 -2.01
C LEU A 351 -5.75 24.94 -2.13
N ARG A 352 -6.48 25.12 -1.03
CA ARG A 352 -7.94 25.00 -0.94
C ARG A 352 -8.66 26.11 -1.69
N LYS A 353 -8.16 27.35 -1.63
CA LYS A 353 -8.67 28.49 -2.42
C LYS A 353 -8.63 28.26 -3.93
N LEU A 354 -7.70 27.43 -4.40
CA LEU A 354 -7.55 27.06 -5.81
C LEU A 354 -8.41 25.85 -6.21
N ALA A 355 -9.03 25.15 -5.25
CA ALA A 355 -9.70 23.89 -5.48
C ALA A 355 -11.20 24.04 -5.81
N LYS A 356 -11.60 23.48 -6.96
CA LYS A 356 -12.99 23.31 -7.38
C LYS A 356 -13.68 22.30 -6.44
N SER A 357 -15.00 22.39 -6.29
CA SER A 357 -15.80 21.39 -5.57
C SER A 357 -16.50 20.48 -6.58
N SER A 358 -16.62 19.18 -6.27
CA SER A 358 -17.34 18.18 -7.08
C SER A 358 -18.82 18.51 -7.32
N SER A 359 -19.36 19.51 -6.61
CA SER A 359 -20.73 20.01 -6.73
C SER A 359 -20.97 21.05 -7.84
N LYS A 360 -19.92 21.62 -8.45
CA LYS A 360 -20.07 22.69 -9.48
C LYS A 360 -19.95 22.11 -10.89
N LYS A 361 -21.10 21.82 -11.52
CA LYS A 361 -21.21 21.47 -12.94
C LYS A 361 -20.48 22.49 -13.83
N SER A 362 -19.27 22.17 -14.24
CA SER A 362 -18.66 22.71 -15.45
C SER A 362 -19.05 21.83 -16.65
N LEU A 363 -18.45 22.06 -17.81
CA LEU A 363 -18.45 21.09 -18.91
C LEU A 363 -17.76 19.81 -18.44
N PRO A 364 -18.19 18.61 -18.90
CA PRO A 364 -17.60 17.34 -18.49
C PRO A 364 -16.13 17.31 -18.88
N SER A 365 -15.27 17.40 -17.86
CA SER A 365 -13.83 17.25 -18.02
C SER A 365 -13.46 15.78 -17.90
N GLU A 366 -12.44 15.35 -18.64
CA GLU A 366 -11.76 14.07 -18.45
C GLU A 366 -11.23 13.88 -17.02
N PHE A 367 -11.18 14.95 -16.23
CA PHE A 367 -10.71 15.00 -14.85
C PHE A 367 -11.80 15.45 -13.85
N GLU A 368 -13.09 15.53 -14.21
CA GLU A 368 -14.14 15.92 -13.25
C GLU A 368 -14.48 14.75 -12.30
N PRO A 369 -14.30 14.87 -10.97
CA PRO A 369 -14.59 13.79 -10.03
C PRO A 369 -16.09 13.59 -9.86
N PHE A 370 -16.51 12.33 -9.68
CA PHE A 370 -17.89 11.94 -9.44
C PHE A 370 -18.05 11.14 -8.15
N ASN A 371 -19.05 11.46 -7.32
CA ASN A 371 -19.30 10.74 -6.08
C ASN A 371 -20.20 9.52 -6.30
N LEU A 372 -19.76 8.34 -5.87
CA LEU A 372 -20.53 7.09 -5.92
C LEU A 372 -21.89 7.21 -5.21
N ARG A 373 -21.97 8.01 -4.13
CA ARG A 373 -23.20 8.23 -3.33
C ARG A 373 -24.05 9.42 -3.80
N SER A 374 -23.65 10.16 -4.84
CA SER A 374 -24.43 11.30 -5.36
C SER A 374 -25.67 10.90 -6.15
N HIS A 375 -25.72 9.64 -6.61
CA HIS A 375 -26.85 9.09 -7.37
C HIS A 375 -27.72 8.21 -6.48
N LYS A 376 -28.97 7.98 -6.92
CA LYS A 376 -29.84 7.00 -6.26
C LYS A 376 -29.14 5.63 -6.30
N PRO A 377 -29.05 4.88 -5.18
CA PRO A 377 -28.59 3.50 -5.22
C PRO A 377 -29.50 2.63 -6.10
N GLU A 378 -28.89 1.67 -6.80
CA GLU A 378 -29.56 0.75 -7.71
C GLU A 378 -30.48 -0.19 -6.91
N TYR A 379 -29.91 -0.79 -5.85
CA TYR A 379 -30.66 -1.58 -4.86
C TYR A 379 -30.58 -0.89 -3.50
N SER A 380 -31.70 -0.71 -2.81
CA SER A 380 -31.75 -0.05 -1.50
C SER A 380 -32.97 -0.48 -0.69
N ASN A 381 -32.71 -1.24 0.37
CA ASN A 381 -33.72 -1.76 1.28
C ASN A 381 -33.36 -1.40 2.74
N LYS A 382 -34.04 -1.99 3.72
CA LYS A 382 -33.76 -1.77 5.16
C LYS A 382 -32.49 -2.47 5.69
N PHE A 383 -31.91 -3.35 4.87
CA PHE A 383 -30.77 -4.21 5.21
C PHE A 383 -29.45 -3.76 4.55
N GLY A 384 -29.50 -2.97 3.48
CA GLY A 384 -28.33 -2.46 2.80
C GLY A 384 -28.65 -1.60 1.57
N LYS A 385 -27.58 -1.10 0.94
CA LYS A 385 -27.61 -0.29 -0.29
C LYS A 385 -26.48 -0.70 -1.21
N LEU A 386 -26.72 -0.62 -2.51
CA LEU A 386 -25.72 -0.76 -3.55
C LEU A 386 -25.77 0.46 -4.45
N PHE A 387 -24.66 1.21 -4.46
CA PHE A 387 -24.41 2.28 -5.40
C PHE A 387 -23.49 1.73 -6.49
N GLU A 388 -23.79 1.98 -7.76
CA GLU A 388 -22.99 1.52 -8.90
C GLU A 388 -22.93 2.62 -9.95
N ILE A 389 -21.75 2.79 -10.54
CA ILE A 389 -21.52 3.69 -11.67
C ILE A 389 -20.86 2.87 -12.78
N THR A 390 -21.57 2.80 -13.89
CA THR A 390 -21.33 2.00 -15.10
C THR A 390 -20.50 2.77 -16.14
N PRO A 391 -19.87 2.07 -17.10
CA PRO A 391 -19.15 2.66 -18.25
C PRO A 391 -20.09 3.31 -19.29
N GLU A 392 -21.01 4.17 -18.84
CA GLU A 392 -21.94 4.91 -19.70
C GLU A 392 -21.32 6.17 -20.31
N LYS A 393 -21.92 6.69 -21.39
CA LYS A 393 -21.52 7.94 -22.06
C LYS A 393 -21.46 9.19 -21.16
N LYS A 394 -22.06 9.13 -19.98
CA LYS A 394 -22.01 10.19 -18.95
C LYS A 394 -20.68 10.17 -18.16
N TYR A 395 -20.00 9.02 -18.12
CA TYR A 395 -18.76 8.78 -17.38
C TYR A 395 -17.67 8.29 -18.35
N PRO A 396 -17.18 9.14 -19.26
CA PRO A 396 -16.18 8.74 -20.26
C PRO A 396 -14.90 8.16 -19.62
N GLN A 397 -14.53 8.67 -18.44
CA GLN A 397 -13.45 8.20 -17.55
C GLN A 397 -13.55 6.72 -17.10
N LEU A 398 -14.70 6.08 -17.30
CA LEU A 398 -14.95 4.66 -17.01
C LEU A 398 -15.24 3.88 -18.30
N GLN A 399 -15.87 4.53 -19.29
CA GLN A 399 -16.14 3.95 -20.59
C GLN A 399 -14.85 3.64 -21.37
N ASP A 400 -13.82 4.48 -21.24
CA ASP A 400 -12.54 4.29 -21.93
C ASP A 400 -11.66 3.16 -21.36
N LEU A 401 -11.95 2.71 -20.13
CA LEU A 401 -11.26 1.60 -19.44
C LEU A 401 -12.09 0.31 -19.34
N ASP A 402 -13.35 0.32 -19.77
CA ASP A 402 -14.36 -0.74 -19.57
C ASP A 402 -14.47 -1.23 -18.11
N ILE A 403 -14.67 -0.27 -17.20
CA ILE A 403 -14.77 -0.51 -15.75
C ILE A 403 -16.06 0.07 -15.16
N LEU A 404 -16.69 -0.66 -14.25
CA LEU A 404 -17.67 -0.12 -13.31
C LEU A 404 -17.05 0.05 -11.93
N VAL A 405 -17.55 1.01 -11.15
CA VAL A 405 -17.18 1.22 -9.76
C VAL A 405 -18.44 1.17 -8.91
N SER A 406 -18.44 0.32 -7.88
CA SER A 406 -19.60 0.10 -7.00
C SER A 406 -19.22 0.17 -5.53
N CYS A 407 -20.14 0.70 -4.71
CA CYS A 407 -20.02 0.76 -3.26
C CYS A 407 -21.22 0.05 -2.63
N VAL A 408 -20.97 -0.98 -1.83
CA VAL A 408 -22.00 -1.77 -1.15
C VAL A 408 -21.94 -1.48 0.35
N GLU A 409 -23.10 -1.20 0.94
CA GLU A 409 -23.29 -0.95 2.36
C GLU A 409 -24.25 -2.01 2.89
N ILE A 410 -23.79 -2.90 3.77
CA ILE A 410 -24.57 -4.02 4.31
C ILE A 410 -24.65 -3.85 5.84
N ASN A 411 -25.87 -3.79 6.39
CA ASN A 411 -26.11 -3.60 7.81
C ASN A 411 -25.75 -4.86 8.60
N LYS A 412 -25.38 -4.71 9.88
CA LYS A 412 -25.09 -5.85 10.76
C LYS A 412 -26.24 -6.86 10.78
N GLY A 413 -25.93 -8.12 10.50
CA GLY A 413 -26.88 -9.24 10.45
C GLY A 413 -27.60 -9.42 9.12
N ALA A 414 -27.34 -8.56 8.12
CA ALA A 414 -27.90 -8.70 6.79
C ALA A 414 -27.08 -9.63 5.88
N LEU A 415 -27.73 -10.04 4.78
CA LEU A 415 -27.22 -10.87 3.71
C LEU A 415 -27.43 -10.12 2.39
N MET A 416 -26.36 -9.91 1.62
CA MET A 416 -26.47 -9.67 0.18
C MET A 416 -26.75 -11.02 -0.48
N LEU A 417 -27.94 -11.14 -1.08
CA LEU A 417 -28.48 -12.39 -1.61
C LEU A 417 -27.56 -13.04 -2.66
N PRO A 418 -27.57 -14.38 -2.80
CA PRO A 418 -26.85 -15.09 -3.84
C PRO A 418 -27.10 -14.50 -5.23
N HIS A 419 -26.03 -14.08 -5.91
CA HIS A 419 -26.08 -13.47 -7.24
C HIS A 419 -24.80 -13.72 -8.02
N TYR A 420 -24.81 -13.49 -9.34
CA TYR A 420 -23.61 -13.49 -10.18
C TYR A 420 -23.58 -12.30 -11.14
N ASN A 421 -22.39 -11.92 -11.59
CA ASN A 421 -22.20 -10.92 -12.66
C ASN A 421 -22.10 -11.63 -14.01
N SER A 422 -22.84 -11.18 -15.03
CA SER A 422 -22.87 -11.87 -16.33
C SER A 422 -21.56 -11.75 -17.13
N ARG A 423 -20.80 -10.67 -16.94
CA ARG A 423 -19.59 -10.34 -17.71
C ARG A 423 -18.44 -9.81 -16.88
N ALA A 424 -18.74 -9.04 -15.84
CA ALA A 424 -17.71 -8.34 -15.06
C ALA A 424 -16.97 -9.26 -14.09
N ILE A 425 -15.63 -9.18 -14.10
CA ILE A 425 -14.78 -9.73 -13.03
C ILE A 425 -14.63 -8.65 -11.97
N VAL A 426 -15.05 -8.92 -10.73
CA VAL A 426 -15.11 -7.92 -9.66
C VAL A 426 -13.93 -8.08 -8.68
N VAL A 427 -13.18 -7.00 -8.50
CA VAL A 427 -12.15 -6.83 -7.47
C VAL A 427 -12.78 -6.09 -6.28
N LEU A 428 -13.18 -6.86 -5.26
CA LEU A 428 -13.92 -6.40 -4.09
C LEU A 428 -12.97 -6.11 -2.92
N LEU A 429 -12.81 -4.85 -2.54
CA LEU A 429 -12.07 -4.39 -1.36
C LEU A 429 -13.01 -4.19 -0.17
N VAL A 430 -12.66 -4.75 0.99
CA VAL A 430 -13.32 -4.49 2.27
C VAL A 430 -12.81 -3.16 2.83
N ASN A 431 -13.63 -2.11 2.78
CA ASN A 431 -13.25 -0.80 3.32
C ASN A 431 -13.33 -0.77 4.85
N GLU A 432 -14.47 -1.20 5.39
CA GLU A 432 -14.82 -1.15 6.82
C GLU A 432 -15.67 -2.36 7.22
N GLY A 433 -15.54 -2.81 8.47
CA GLY A 433 -16.35 -3.88 9.04
C GLY A 433 -15.82 -5.30 8.80
N LYS A 434 -16.63 -6.28 9.23
CA LYS A 434 -16.37 -7.73 9.11
C LYS A 434 -17.61 -8.45 8.57
N GLY A 435 -17.39 -9.56 7.87
CA GLY A 435 -18.44 -10.41 7.30
C GLY A 435 -17.91 -11.76 6.83
N ASN A 436 -18.76 -12.56 6.19
CA ASN A 436 -18.34 -13.79 5.49
C ASN A 436 -18.89 -13.78 4.07
N LEU A 437 -18.05 -14.16 3.11
CA LEU A 437 -18.40 -14.33 1.70
C LEU A 437 -18.30 -15.82 1.33
N GLU A 438 -19.32 -16.33 0.66
CA GLU A 438 -19.31 -17.66 0.02
C GLU A 438 -19.33 -17.45 -1.49
N LEU A 439 -18.31 -17.97 -2.19
CA LEU A 439 -18.19 -17.97 -3.65
C LEU A 439 -18.29 -19.43 -4.15
N LEU A 440 -19.04 -19.66 -5.22
CA LEU A 440 -19.15 -20.96 -5.89
C LEU A 440 -18.41 -20.92 -7.23
N GLY A 441 -17.58 -21.94 -7.48
CA GLY A 441 -16.91 -22.20 -8.76
C GLY A 441 -16.91 -23.69 -9.08
N LEU A 442 -16.24 -24.11 -10.15
CA LEU A 442 -16.12 -25.51 -10.56
C LEU A 442 -14.73 -26.05 -10.28
N LYS A 443 -14.69 -27.24 -9.65
CA LYS A 443 -13.47 -27.92 -9.16
C LYS A 443 -12.34 -28.09 -10.20
N ASN A 444 -12.68 -28.07 -11.49
CA ASN A 444 -11.78 -28.34 -12.61
C ASN A 444 -11.10 -27.08 -13.19
N GLU A 445 -11.42 -25.87 -12.70
CA GLU A 445 -10.88 -24.59 -13.22
C GLU A 445 -9.34 -24.47 -13.10
N GLN A 446 -8.71 -25.25 -12.22
CA GLN A 446 -7.25 -25.31 -12.07
C GLN A 446 -6.57 -26.43 -12.90
N GLN A 447 -7.32 -27.21 -13.69
CA GLN A 447 -6.83 -28.42 -14.37
C GLN A 447 -7.20 -28.47 -15.87
N GLU A 448 -6.69 -27.52 -16.65
CA GLU A 448 -6.93 -27.50 -18.11
C GLU A 448 -6.01 -28.41 -18.95
N ARG A 449 -4.98 -29.05 -18.38
CA ARG A 449 -3.88 -29.63 -19.19
C ARG A 449 -3.78 -31.14 -19.34
N GLU A 450 -4.37 -31.97 -18.48
CA GLU A 450 -4.23 -33.44 -18.59
C GLU A 450 -5.55 -34.19 -18.45
N ASP A 451 -5.70 -35.20 -19.31
CA ASP A 451 -6.80 -36.15 -19.48
C ASP A 451 -8.23 -35.64 -19.73
N ARG A 452 -8.70 -35.89 -20.96
CA ARG A 452 -10.05 -35.61 -21.48
C ARG A 452 -11.11 -36.62 -20.99
N LYS A 453 -11.02 -37.04 -19.73
CA LYS A 453 -12.00 -37.93 -19.07
C LYS A 453 -13.17 -37.12 -18.50
N GLU A 454 -14.24 -37.82 -18.14
CA GLU A 454 -15.58 -37.23 -17.90
C GLU A 454 -15.54 -36.06 -16.91
N ARG A 455 -15.89 -34.86 -17.38
CA ARG A 455 -15.96 -33.63 -16.58
C ARG A 455 -17.15 -33.70 -15.61
N ASN A 456 -16.95 -34.37 -14.48
CA ASN A 456 -17.80 -34.17 -13.31
C ASN A 456 -17.63 -32.73 -12.84
N ASN A 457 -18.61 -31.88 -13.15
CA ASN A 457 -18.69 -30.48 -12.73
C ASN A 457 -19.11 -30.41 -11.25
N GLU A 458 -18.26 -30.93 -10.36
CA GLU A 458 -18.44 -30.76 -8.93
C GLU A 458 -18.33 -29.27 -8.56
N VAL A 459 -19.37 -28.74 -7.91
CA VAL A 459 -19.41 -27.37 -7.40
C VAL A 459 -18.49 -27.29 -6.19
N GLN A 460 -17.49 -26.41 -6.25
CA GLN A 460 -16.59 -26.11 -5.15
C GLN A 460 -16.99 -24.80 -4.48
N ARG A 461 -17.14 -24.82 -3.16
CA ARG A 461 -17.33 -23.61 -2.34
C ARG A 461 -15.99 -23.06 -1.85
N TYR A 462 -15.81 -21.76 -2.02
CA TYR A 462 -14.70 -20.98 -1.49
C TYR A 462 -15.21 -19.99 -0.45
N GLU A 463 -14.95 -20.29 0.83
CA GLU A 463 -15.33 -19.44 1.96
C GLU A 463 -14.26 -18.36 2.24
N ALA A 464 -14.70 -17.16 2.59
CA ALA A 464 -13.83 -16.04 2.93
C ALA A 464 -14.37 -15.26 4.14
N ARG A 465 -13.67 -15.32 5.29
CA ARG A 465 -13.90 -14.40 6.41
C ARG A 465 -13.31 -13.03 6.07
N LEU A 466 -14.16 -12.02 5.94
CA LEU A 466 -13.80 -10.66 5.51
C LEU A 466 -13.39 -9.77 6.69
N SER A 467 -12.37 -8.94 6.50
CA SER A 467 -11.94 -7.88 7.44
C SER A 467 -11.31 -6.71 6.68
N PRO A 468 -11.16 -5.51 7.29
CA PRO A 468 -10.78 -4.29 6.58
C PRO A 468 -9.40 -4.41 5.90
N GLY A 469 -9.34 -4.01 4.64
CA GLY A 469 -8.16 -4.14 3.79
C GLY A 469 -7.99 -5.50 3.12
N ASP A 470 -8.88 -6.47 3.36
CA ASP A 470 -8.94 -7.69 2.55
C ASP A 470 -9.54 -7.40 1.16
N VAL A 471 -9.07 -8.13 0.15
CA VAL A 471 -9.56 -8.06 -1.23
C VAL A 471 -10.01 -9.44 -1.69
N VAL A 472 -11.15 -9.52 -2.37
CA VAL A 472 -11.67 -10.76 -2.97
C VAL A 472 -11.85 -10.58 -4.47
N ILE A 473 -11.42 -11.57 -5.25
CA ILE A 473 -11.72 -11.66 -6.68
C ILE A 473 -12.98 -12.50 -6.88
N ILE A 474 -13.99 -11.94 -7.52
CA ILE A 474 -15.23 -12.63 -7.91
C ILE A 474 -15.22 -12.71 -9.44
N PRO A 475 -14.96 -13.88 -10.04
CA PRO A 475 -14.95 -14.01 -11.50
C PRO A 475 -16.36 -13.86 -12.10
N ALA A 476 -16.43 -13.58 -13.40
CA ALA A 476 -17.68 -13.55 -14.13
C ALA A 476 -18.40 -14.92 -14.07
N GLY A 477 -19.73 -14.90 -14.08
CA GLY A 477 -20.59 -16.09 -14.01
C GLY A 477 -20.63 -16.80 -12.65
N HIS A 478 -19.77 -16.45 -11.69
CA HIS A 478 -19.68 -17.15 -10.40
C HIS A 478 -20.73 -16.66 -9.40
N PRO A 479 -21.56 -17.56 -8.81
CA PRO A 479 -22.46 -17.21 -7.73
C PRO A 479 -21.70 -16.81 -6.45
N VAL A 480 -22.07 -15.68 -5.87
CA VAL A 480 -21.52 -15.13 -4.63
C VAL A 480 -22.63 -14.67 -3.69
N ALA A 481 -22.43 -14.88 -2.38
CA ALA A 481 -23.29 -14.38 -1.31
C ALA A 481 -22.44 -13.75 -0.20
N ILE A 482 -22.91 -12.67 0.43
CA ILE A 482 -22.12 -11.93 1.43
C ILE A 482 -22.95 -11.63 2.68
N THR A 483 -22.53 -12.15 3.83
CA THR A 483 -23.14 -11.89 5.16
C THR A 483 -22.32 -10.87 5.94
N ALA A 484 -22.98 -9.99 6.69
CA ALA A 484 -22.33 -8.92 7.44
C ALA A 484 -22.41 -9.16 8.97
N SER A 485 -21.26 -9.34 9.63
CA SER A 485 -21.18 -9.59 11.09
C SER A 485 -21.07 -8.29 11.91
N SER A 486 -20.62 -7.21 11.27
CA SER A 486 -20.82 -5.82 11.69
C SER A 486 -21.56 -5.09 10.56
N ASN A 487 -21.77 -3.77 10.68
CA ASN A 487 -21.98 -2.96 9.47
C ASN A 487 -20.72 -3.11 8.59
N LEU A 488 -20.91 -3.28 7.28
CA LEU A 488 -19.88 -3.68 6.33
C LEU A 488 -19.93 -2.75 5.12
N ASN A 489 -18.81 -2.08 4.82
CA ASN A 489 -18.68 -1.25 3.62
C ASN A 489 -17.64 -1.86 2.67
N LEU A 490 -18.05 -2.06 1.42
CA LEU A 490 -17.27 -2.70 0.37
C LEU A 490 -17.16 -1.74 -0.83
N LEU A 491 -15.96 -1.65 -1.41
CA LEU A 491 -15.74 -1.02 -2.72
C LEU A 491 -15.45 -2.13 -3.74
N ALA A 492 -16.01 -2.06 -4.93
CA ALA A 492 -15.79 -3.04 -5.98
C ALA A 492 -15.52 -2.37 -7.33
N PHE A 493 -14.38 -2.74 -7.94
CA PHE A 493 -14.06 -2.42 -9.33
C PHE A 493 -14.45 -3.62 -10.20
N GLY A 494 -15.39 -3.46 -11.12
CA GLY A 494 -15.77 -4.50 -12.08
C GLY A 494 -15.08 -4.26 -13.42
N ILE A 495 -14.30 -5.23 -13.89
CA ILE A 495 -13.55 -5.21 -15.15
C ILE A 495 -14.35 -5.95 -16.22
N ASN A 496 -14.38 -5.49 -17.47
CA ASN A 496 -15.27 -5.97 -18.53
C ASN A 496 -16.73 -5.66 -18.18
N ALA A 497 -16.99 -4.40 -17.85
CA ALA A 497 -18.25 -3.91 -17.30
C ALA A 497 -19.33 -3.62 -18.37
N GLU A 498 -18.96 -3.45 -19.64
CA GLU A 498 -19.89 -3.10 -20.70
C GLU A 498 -20.97 -4.19 -20.86
N ASN A 499 -22.23 -3.78 -20.70
CA ASN A 499 -23.41 -4.64 -20.71
C ASN A 499 -23.39 -5.75 -19.63
N ASN A 500 -22.64 -5.57 -18.54
CA ASN A 500 -22.73 -6.46 -17.37
C ASN A 500 -24.11 -6.37 -16.70
N GLN A 501 -24.64 -7.51 -16.28
CA GLN A 501 -25.90 -7.64 -15.57
C GLN A 501 -25.68 -8.40 -14.26
N ARG A 502 -26.22 -7.87 -13.16
CA ARG A 502 -26.21 -8.52 -11.84
C ARG A 502 -27.46 -9.40 -11.72
N ASN A 503 -27.27 -10.72 -11.73
CA ASN A 503 -28.34 -11.70 -11.75
C ASN A 503 -28.51 -12.32 -10.37
N PHE A 504 -29.60 -12.00 -9.67
CA PHE A 504 -29.94 -12.59 -8.37
C PHE A 504 -30.58 -13.98 -8.54
N LEU A 505 -30.17 -14.93 -7.70
CA LEU A 505 -30.65 -16.33 -7.72
C LEU A 505 -31.80 -16.59 -6.74
N SER A 506 -32.16 -15.58 -5.95
CA SER A 506 -33.19 -15.67 -4.90
C SER A 506 -33.69 -14.28 -4.53
N GLY A 507 -34.97 -14.19 -4.14
CA GLY A 507 -35.63 -12.95 -3.76
C GLY A 507 -36.51 -12.39 -4.87
N SER A 508 -37.42 -11.48 -4.50
CA SER A 508 -38.14 -10.59 -5.40
C SER A 508 -37.40 -9.26 -5.53
N ASP A 509 -37.70 -8.49 -6.57
CA ASP A 509 -37.06 -7.20 -6.88
C ASP A 509 -37.18 -6.15 -5.75
N ASP A 510 -38.14 -6.31 -4.84
CA ASP A 510 -38.43 -5.43 -3.70
C ASP A 510 -37.60 -5.68 -2.40
N ASN A 511 -36.76 -6.73 -2.34
CA ASN A 511 -36.18 -7.23 -1.07
C ASN A 511 -34.97 -6.45 -0.52
#